data_AF-B5VNX9-F1
#
_entry.id   AF-B5VNX9-F1
#
_cell.length_a   1.000
_cell.length_b   1.000
_cell.length_c   1.000
_cell.angle_alpha   90.00
_cell.angle_beta   90.00
_cell.angle_gamma   90.00
#
_symmetry.space_group_name_H-M   'P 1'
#
loop_
_entity.id
_entity.type
_entity.pdbx_description
1 polymer ?
#
loop_
_entity_poly.entity_id
_entity_poly.type
_entity_poly.pdbx_seq_one_letter_code
_entity_poly.pdbx_strand_id
1 'polypeptide(L)'
;FKIIFDGVEDMQEYIGIADVIEYELAPTLSYGKKWETFITEFFNKRQFSLKSDTNYQLFIKLYYSLEKGVKDNSEASRKLQSNVVDILFHNSENLFNLSSLTHKLDELWSILSGFPDEITIEEQKTITALEMKQFMEFFIKCSTKFSFKEIFAITQEEESAQLAHFSSLCHEEFNKANEISSFLQAMYETVLDISKDDKIFTRISMDEKLYSILEILLQMNEFAYIEAIIERFDYSNNTQIYELLVKFFWHFFNNASNGLRKEPEMKKASQTLQIIQKHMSQRAGTNLTKLEVLLEISDKLSHYSINLNKSYNGARDTAFKPSNILEYRDCPLDIISNLLELNPRLYKDLPTTKSLLFGIYDSLSINREGQTGKVEVDLMVLHIDYALVNLDFGTAYELGKQVFEICQEAGQHMMKALGDEHWLTFYQMGKFVDPNWVDNEIPTEIIVLQMSILGRLLEVCPLEEVEIVTSQWSTLELELSARDLVKDKYALDGQNDNKSKVGGIAREIFHNVTNF
;
A
#
# COMPACT_ATOMS: atom_id res chain seq x y z
N PHE A 1 30.08 -41.56 -43.14
CA PHE A 1 29.89 -41.04 -41.76
C PHE A 1 28.87 -41.84 -40.99
N LYS A 2 27.65 -42.07 -41.52
CA LYS A 2 26.64 -42.90 -40.85
C LYS A 2 27.13 -44.28 -40.39
N ILE A 3 27.91 -44.99 -41.22
CA ILE A 3 28.52 -46.29 -40.87
C ILE A 3 29.58 -46.19 -39.75
N ILE A 4 30.28 -45.05 -39.64
CA ILE A 4 31.28 -44.82 -38.58
C ILE A 4 30.59 -44.60 -37.22
N PHE A 5 29.34 -44.07 -37.24
CA PHE A 5 28.58 -43.72 -36.04
C PHE A 5 27.43 -44.67 -35.70
N ASP A 6 27.03 -45.57 -36.61
CA ASP A 6 25.98 -46.60 -36.40
C ASP A 6 26.32 -47.61 -35.27
N GLY A 7 27.58 -47.67 -34.82
CA GLY A 7 28.01 -48.48 -33.67
C GLY A 7 28.31 -47.69 -32.39
N VAL A 8 28.16 -46.35 -32.43
CA VAL A 8 28.56 -45.44 -31.33
C VAL A 8 27.40 -45.21 -30.34
N GLU A 9 26.14 -45.30 -30.81
CA GLU A 9 24.96 -45.11 -29.95
C GLU A 9 24.71 -46.30 -28.99
N ASP A 10 25.17 -47.51 -29.34
CA ASP A 10 25.01 -48.73 -28.53
C ASP A 10 26.20 -49.03 -27.60
N MET A 11 27.34 -48.33 -27.75
CA MET A 11 28.51 -48.54 -26.89
C MET A 11 28.42 -47.69 -25.62
N GLN A 12 27.94 -48.32 -24.54
CA GLN A 12 27.89 -47.75 -23.18
C GLN A 12 29.27 -47.49 -22.54
N GLU A 13 30.38 -47.90 -23.19
CA GLU A 13 31.72 -47.76 -22.63
C GLU A 13 32.45 -46.50 -23.14
N TYR A 14 32.77 -45.63 -22.20
CA TYR A 14 33.39 -44.30 -22.35
C TYR A 14 34.70 -44.24 -23.17
N ILE A 15 35.36 -45.39 -23.35
CA ILE A 15 36.69 -45.56 -23.93
C ILE A 15 36.61 -45.73 -25.46
N GLY A 16 35.62 -46.49 -25.97
CA GLY A 16 35.55 -46.81 -27.40
C GLY A 16 35.29 -45.62 -28.31
N ILE A 17 34.56 -44.62 -27.83
CA ILE A 17 34.19 -43.43 -28.64
C ILE A 17 35.40 -42.53 -28.91
N ALA A 18 36.28 -42.35 -27.92
CA ALA A 18 37.48 -41.52 -28.08
C ALA A 18 38.45 -42.16 -29.09
N ASP A 19 38.62 -43.48 -29.02
CA ASP A 19 39.48 -44.23 -29.93
C ASP A 19 38.96 -44.16 -31.39
N VAL A 20 37.65 -44.29 -31.60
CA VAL A 20 37.05 -44.12 -32.95
C VAL A 20 37.30 -42.72 -33.49
N ILE A 21 37.17 -41.69 -32.65
CA ILE A 21 37.41 -40.30 -33.06
C ILE A 21 38.89 -40.08 -33.41
N GLU A 22 39.82 -40.53 -32.58
CA GLU A 22 41.26 -40.29 -32.76
C GLU A 22 41.90 -41.13 -33.87
N TYR A 23 41.50 -42.40 -34.00
CA TYR A 23 42.17 -43.35 -34.91
C TYR A 23 41.42 -43.65 -36.20
N GLU A 24 40.10 -43.38 -36.29
CA GLU A 24 39.34 -43.57 -37.52
C GLU A 24 38.91 -42.24 -38.15
N LEU A 25 38.23 -41.40 -37.35
CA LEU A 25 37.62 -40.18 -37.86
C LEU A 25 38.66 -39.13 -38.23
N ALA A 26 39.51 -38.70 -37.27
CA ALA A 26 40.49 -37.64 -37.50
C ALA A 26 41.49 -37.96 -38.64
N PRO A 27 42.04 -39.18 -38.77
CA PRO A 27 42.90 -39.55 -39.90
C PRO A 27 42.16 -39.51 -41.24
N THR A 28 40.90 -39.96 -41.28
CA THR A 28 40.07 -39.94 -42.50
C THR A 28 39.78 -38.52 -42.96
N LEU A 29 39.39 -37.64 -42.01
CA LEU A 29 39.10 -36.24 -42.30
C LEU A 29 40.36 -35.48 -42.73
N SER A 30 41.49 -35.77 -42.08
CA SER A 30 42.80 -35.18 -42.42
C SER A 30 43.27 -35.59 -43.82
N TYR A 31 43.28 -36.91 -44.11
CA TYR A 31 43.73 -37.44 -45.39
C TYR A 31 42.87 -36.95 -46.55
N GLY A 32 41.54 -36.97 -46.37
CA GLY A 32 40.58 -36.56 -47.39
C GLY A 32 40.32 -35.06 -47.46
N LYS A 33 40.86 -34.25 -46.54
CA LYS A 33 40.52 -32.82 -46.34
C LYS A 33 39.00 -32.58 -46.23
N LYS A 34 38.29 -33.45 -45.51
CA LYS A 34 36.81 -33.45 -45.41
C LYS A 34 36.25 -32.86 -44.11
N TRP A 35 37.03 -32.04 -43.41
CA TRP A 35 36.62 -31.44 -42.13
C TRP A 35 35.31 -30.66 -42.25
N GLU A 36 35.22 -29.71 -43.17
CA GLU A 36 34.02 -28.88 -43.39
C GLU A 36 32.79 -29.71 -43.76
N THR A 37 32.97 -30.73 -44.63
CA THR A 37 31.89 -31.64 -45.02
C THR A 37 31.35 -32.40 -43.81
N PHE A 38 32.23 -32.94 -42.97
CA PHE A 38 31.82 -33.66 -41.77
C PHE A 38 31.13 -32.74 -40.75
N ILE A 39 31.69 -31.56 -40.50
CA ILE A 39 31.10 -30.58 -39.58
C ILE A 39 29.68 -30.21 -40.04
N THR A 40 29.50 -29.95 -41.33
CA THR A 40 28.19 -29.55 -41.88
C THR A 40 27.17 -30.69 -41.82
N GLU A 41 27.53 -31.91 -42.23
CA GLU A 41 26.59 -33.03 -42.31
C GLU A 41 26.31 -33.70 -40.95
N PHE A 42 27.29 -33.72 -40.05
CA PHE A 42 27.22 -34.48 -38.79
C PHE A 42 27.22 -33.61 -37.55
N PHE A 43 28.07 -32.58 -37.47
CA PHE A 43 28.16 -31.71 -36.30
C PHE A 43 27.11 -30.59 -36.34
N ASN A 44 25.82 -30.94 -36.21
CA ASN A 44 24.70 -30.01 -36.29
C ASN A 44 23.57 -30.34 -35.30
N LYS A 45 22.58 -29.43 -35.21
CA LYS A 45 21.42 -29.52 -34.29
C LYS A 45 20.58 -30.80 -34.40
N ARG A 46 20.64 -31.53 -35.53
CA ARG A 46 19.90 -32.78 -35.72
C ARG A 46 20.57 -33.96 -35.03
N GLN A 47 21.91 -34.02 -35.03
CA GLN A 47 22.67 -35.10 -34.39
C GLN A 47 22.94 -34.81 -32.91
N PHE A 48 23.12 -33.53 -32.56
CA PHE A 48 23.37 -33.09 -31.19
C PHE A 48 22.14 -32.43 -30.60
N SER A 49 21.15 -33.26 -30.23
CA SER A 49 19.90 -32.80 -29.61
C SER A 49 20.07 -32.32 -28.17
N LEU A 50 21.17 -32.69 -27.50
CA LEU A 50 21.47 -32.41 -26.10
C LEU A 50 20.40 -32.90 -25.10
N LYS A 51 19.63 -33.94 -25.47
CA LYS A 51 18.59 -34.53 -24.61
C LYS A 51 19.13 -35.48 -23.54
N SER A 52 20.37 -35.94 -23.67
CA SER A 52 21.01 -36.83 -22.71
C SER A 52 22.42 -36.37 -22.38
N ASP A 53 22.87 -36.67 -21.15
CA ASP A 53 24.25 -36.42 -20.71
C ASP A 53 25.28 -37.07 -21.64
N THR A 54 24.97 -38.25 -22.20
CA THR A 54 25.83 -38.94 -23.17
C THR A 54 25.97 -38.17 -24.47
N ASN A 55 24.87 -37.60 -24.99
CA ASN A 55 24.90 -36.80 -26.22
C ASN A 55 25.67 -35.49 -26.01
N TYR A 56 25.54 -34.85 -24.84
CA TYR A 56 26.34 -33.68 -24.47
C TYR A 56 27.84 -34.02 -24.37
N GLN A 57 28.20 -35.13 -23.71
CA GLN A 57 29.60 -35.54 -23.61
C GLN A 57 30.21 -35.88 -24.97
N LEU A 58 29.44 -36.51 -25.87
CA LEU A 58 29.86 -36.75 -27.24
C LEU A 58 30.06 -35.44 -28.01
N PHE A 59 29.16 -34.47 -27.84
CA PHE A 59 29.26 -33.14 -28.41
C PHE A 59 30.59 -32.47 -28.02
N ILE A 60 30.93 -32.44 -26.73
CA ILE A 60 32.17 -31.83 -26.23
C ILE A 60 33.42 -32.57 -26.75
N LYS A 61 33.45 -33.91 -26.71
CA LYS A 61 34.58 -34.70 -27.23
C LYS A 61 34.81 -34.46 -28.73
N LEU A 62 33.73 -34.43 -29.51
CA LEU A 62 33.83 -34.13 -30.94
C LEU A 62 34.26 -32.69 -31.18
N TYR A 63 33.77 -31.72 -30.41
CA TYR A 63 34.21 -30.34 -30.51
C TYR A 63 35.74 -30.22 -30.37
N TYR A 64 36.32 -30.70 -29.27
CA TYR A 64 37.76 -30.54 -29.03
C TYR A 64 38.64 -31.29 -30.04
N SER A 65 38.19 -32.46 -30.51
CA SER A 65 38.93 -33.21 -31.54
C SER A 65 38.85 -32.54 -32.92
N LEU A 66 37.70 -31.97 -33.28
CA LEU A 66 37.53 -31.18 -34.50
C LEU A 66 38.33 -29.87 -34.44
N GLU A 67 38.28 -29.16 -33.31
CA GLU A 67 39.06 -27.94 -33.08
C GLU A 67 40.56 -28.20 -33.24
N LYS A 68 41.09 -29.28 -32.66
CA LYS A 68 42.50 -29.68 -32.81
C LYS A 68 42.90 -29.99 -34.26
N GLY A 69 41.98 -30.52 -35.07
CA GLY A 69 42.22 -30.92 -36.46
C GLY A 69 42.06 -29.78 -37.47
N VAL A 70 41.37 -28.70 -37.09
CA VAL A 70 41.04 -27.57 -37.95
C VAL A 70 41.93 -26.38 -37.58
N LYS A 71 42.60 -25.77 -38.56
CA LYS A 71 43.47 -24.61 -38.29
C LYS A 71 42.65 -23.38 -37.90
N ASP A 72 43.18 -22.60 -36.96
CA ASP A 72 42.66 -21.28 -36.59
C ASP A 72 42.42 -20.40 -37.82
N ASN A 73 41.28 -19.72 -37.85
CA ASN A 73 40.83 -18.83 -38.94
C ASN A 73 40.58 -19.49 -40.31
N SER A 74 40.50 -20.82 -40.39
CA SER A 74 40.02 -21.50 -41.60
C SER A 74 38.49 -21.42 -41.75
N GLU A 75 37.98 -21.57 -42.97
CA GLU A 75 36.52 -21.60 -43.24
C GLU A 75 35.84 -22.72 -42.44
N ALA A 76 36.50 -23.88 -42.32
CA ALA A 76 36.03 -25.00 -41.49
C ALA A 76 35.97 -24.64 -39.99
N SER A 77 36.85 -23.78 -39.48
CA SER A 77 36.84 -23.32 -38.09
C SER A 77 35.61 -22.44 -37.83
N ARG A 78 35.33 -21.50 -38.74
CA ARG A 78 34.12 -20.67 -38.67
C ARG A 78 32.84 -21.51 -38.75
N LYS A 79 32.82 -22.55 -39.60
CA LYS A 79 31.67 -23.45 -39.70
C LYS A 79 31.50 -24.30 -38.43
N LEU A 80 32.59 -24.76 -37.82
CA LEU A 80 32.54 -25.45 -36.51
C LEU A 80 31.92 -24.56 -35.44
N GLN A 81 32.43 -23.33 -35.30
CA GLN A 81 31.96 -22.35 -34.32
C GLN A 81 30.50 -21.95 -34.58
N SER A 82 30.12 -21.70 -35.84
CA SER A 82 28.74 -21.43 -36.26
C SER A 82 27.80 -22.57 -35.88
N ASN A 83 28.22 -23.83 -36.11
CA ASN A 83 27.40 -24.99 -35.76
C ASN A 83 27.31 -25.21 -34.24
N VAL A 84 28.35 -24.90 -33.46
CA VAL A 84 28.26 -24.89 -31.98
C VAL A 84 27.16 -23.93 -31.54
N VAL A 85 27.18 -22.69 -32.06
CA VAL A 85 26.16 -21.69 -31.72
C VAL A 85 24.77 -22.13 -32.19
N ASP A 86 24.63 -22.69 -33.39
CA ASP A 86 23.35 -23.21 -33.91
C ASP A 86 22.79 -24.37 -33.07
N ILE A 87 23.65 -25.28 -32.62
CA ILE A 87 23.27 -26.39 -31.72
C ILE A 87 22.76 -25.83 -30.40
N LEU A 88 23.52 -24.95 -29.75
CA LEU A 88 23.14 -24.38 -28.45
C LEU A 88 21.86 -23.55 -28.56
N PHE A 89 21.72 -22.76 -29.62
CA PHE A 89 20.56 -21.90 -29.85
C PHE A 89 19.25 -22.68 -29.94
N HIS A 90 19.25 -23.81 -30.66
CA HIS A 90 18.04 -24.61 -30.87
C HIS A 90 17.76 -25.62 -29.75
N ASN A 91 18.80 -26.07 -29.04
CA ASN A 91 18.70 -27.18 -28.10
C ASN A 91 18.99 -26.78 -26.64
N SER A 92 18.98 -25.48 -26.32
CA SER A 92 19.24 -24.99 -24.95
C SER A 92 18.23 -25.51 -23.92
N GLU A 93 16.95 -25.66 -24.28
CA GLU A 93 15.96 -26.25 -23.37
C GLU A 93 16.32 -27.68 -22.98
N ASN A 94 16.81 -28.48 -23.94
CA ASN A 94 17.26 -29.84 -23.65
C ASN A 94 18.52 -29.79 -22.77
N LEU A 95 19.46 -28.89 -23.06
CA LEU A 95 20.67 -28.67 -22.27
C LEU A 95 20.35 -28.30 -20.81
N PHE A 96 19.38 -27.40 -20.58
CA PHE A 96 19.01 -26.93 -19.24
C PHE A 96 18.36 -28.04 -18.39
N ASN A 97 17.83 -29.08 -19.02
CA ASN A 97 17.30 -30.26 -18.35
C ASN A 97 18.37 -31.34 -18.05
N LEU A 98 19.63 -31.13 -18.42
CA LEU A 98 20.71 -32.07 -18.12
C LEU A 98 21.20 -31.95 -16.69
N SER A 99 21.83 -33.02 -16.19
CA SER A 99 22.45 -33.02 -14.87
C SER A 99 23.68 -32.10 -14.81
N SER A 100 24.00 -31.58 -13.62
CA SER A 100 25.17 -30.71 -13.40
C SER A 100 25.22 -29.49 -14.34
N LEU A 101 24.06 -28.85 -14.56
CA LEU A 101 23.91 -27.74 -15.51
C LEU A 101 24.95 -26.64 -15.31
N THR A 102 25.19 -26.20 -14.07
CA THR A 102 26.18 -25.13 -13.77
C THR A 102 27.56 -25.46 -14.32
N HIS A 103 28.07 -26.68 -14.06
CA HIS A 103 29.36 -27.12 -14.60
C HIS A 103 29.36 -27.18 -16.13
N LYS A 104 28.26 -27.59 -16.75
CA LYS A 104 28.13 -27.63 -18.21
C LYS A 104 28.12 -26.22 -18.81
N LEU A 105 27.47 -25.25 -18.15
CA LEU A 105 27.49 -23.86 -18.59
C LEU A 105 28.89 -23.26 -18.49
N ASP A 106 29.66 -23.57 -17.44
CA ASP A 106 31.07 -23.14 -17.32
C ASP A 106 31.96 -23.74 -18.42
N GLU A 107 31.77 -25.02 -18.73
CA GLU A 107 32.49 -25.72 -19.81
C GLU A 107 32.17 -25.10 -21.18
N LEU A 108 30.88 -24.85 -21.46
CA LEU A 108 30.44 -24.18 -22.69
C LEU A 108 30.92 -22.73 -22.75
N TRP A 109 30.96 -22.02 -21.63
CA TRP A 109 31.52 -20.67 -21.56
C TRP A 109 33.01 -20.67 -21.92
N SER A 110 33.79 -21.63 -21.42
CA SER A 110 35.20 -21.77 -21.78
C SER A 110 35.39 -21.91 -23.29
N ILE A 111 34.48 -22.61 -23.98
CA ILE A 111 34.49 -22.74 -25.44
C ILE A 111 34.10 -21.41 -26.11
N LEU A 112 32.94 -20.86 -25.75
CA LEU A 112 32.38 -19.65 -26.38
C LEU A 112 33.24 -18.40 -26.15
N SER A 113 33.97 -18.33 -25.04
CA SER A 113 34.83 -17.18 -24.73
C SER A 113 35.97 -16.98 -25.73
N GLY A 114 36.42 -18.07 -26.37
CA GLY A 114 37.46 -18.05 -27.41
C GLY A 114 36.95 -17.75 -28.82
N PHE A 115 35.64 -17.58 -29.01
CA PHE A 115 35.05 -17.38 -30.33
C PHE A 115 35.23 -15.92 -30.83
N PRO A 116 35.31 -15.71 -32.17
CA PRO A 116 35.35 -14.37 -32.75
C PRO A 116 34.09 -13.55 -32.45
N ASP A 117 34.20 -12.22 -32.42
CA ASP A 117 33.13 -11.30 -32.00
C ASP A 117 31.85 -11.34 -32.87
N GLU A 118 31.92 -11.84 -34.11
CA GLU A 118 30.78 -11.96 -35.02
C GLU A 118 30.69 -13.39 -35.56
N ILE A 119 29.69 -14.15 -35.12
CA ILE A 119 29.37 -15.49 -35.63
C ILE A 119 27.98 -15.46 -36.25
N THR A 120 27.88 -15.84 -37.52
CA THR A 120 26.59 -15.92 -38.20
C THR A 120 26.06 -17.34 -38.15
N ILE A 121 24.82 -17.52 -37.68
CA ILE A 121 24.05 -18.76 -37.86
C ILE A 121 23.16 -18.66 -39.10
N GLU A 122 22.90 -19.79 -39.75
CA GLU A 122 22.49 -19.88 -41.17
C GLU A 122 21.07 -19.38 -41.47
N GLU A 123 20.18 -19.31 -40.46
CA GLU A 123 18.75 -19.00 -40.67
C GLU A 123 18.34 -17.57 -40.26
N GLN A 124 19.09 -16.90 -39.38
CA GLN A 124 18.78 -15.53 -38.91
C GLN A 124 20.08 -14.77 -38.69
N LYS A 125 20.24 -13.65 -39.39
CA LYS A 125 21.43 -12.82 -39.32
C LYS A 125 21.63 -12.29 -37.90
N THR A 126 22.89 -12.43 -37.45
CA THR A 126 23.57 -11.58 -36.47
C THR A 126 23.30 -11.86 -34.99
N ILE A 127 23.70 -13.03 -34.48
CA ILE A 127 24.04 -13.14 -33.05
C ILE A 127 25.52 -12.79 -32.92
N THR A 128 25.85 -11.67 -32.29
CA THR A 128 27.25 -11.34 -32.00
C THR A 128 27.76 -12.22 -30.86
N ALA A 129 29.06 -12.53 -30.85
CA ALA A 129 29.61 -13.29 -29.73
C ALA A 129 29.61 -12.46 -28.43
N LEU A 130 29.50 -11.14 -28.50
CA LEU A 130 29.26 -10.29 -27.33
C LEU A 130 27.87 -10.52 -26.73
N GLU A 131 26.82 -10.61 -27.56
CA GLU A 131 25.47 -10.97 -27.11
C GLU A 131 25.44 -12.39 -26.53
N MET A 132 26.05 -13.36 -27.22
CA MET A 132 26.20 -14.74 -26.73
C MET A 132 26.93 -14.78 -25.38
N LYS A 133 27.93 -13.91 -25.20
CA LYS A 133 28.65 -13.80 -23.93
C LYS A 133 27.74 -13.30 -22.80
N GLN A 134 26.95 -12.25 -23.04
CA GLN A 134 25.99 -11.78 -22.03
C GLN A 134 24.87 -12.78 -21.75
N PHE A 135 24.41 -13.52 -22.76
CA PHE A 135 23.38 -14.56 -22.58
C PHE A 135 23.91 -15.69 -21.69
N MET A 136 25.13 -16.16 -21.93
CA MET A 136 25.76 -17.15 -21.06
C MET A 136 26.03 -16.61 -19.65
N GLU A 137 26.49 -15.37 -19.51
CA GLU A 137 26.66 -14.75 -18.20
C GLU A 137 25.33 -14.70 -17.43
N PHE A 138 24.23 -14.37 -18.11
CA PHE A 138 22.88 -14.42 -17.55
C PHE A 138 22.46 -15.82 -17.11
N PHE A 139 22.72 -16.87 -17.90
CA PHE A 139 22.38 -18.24 -17.52
C PHE A 139 23.21 -18.78 -16.36
N ILE A 140 24.50 -18.41 -16.30
CA ILE A 140 25.42 -18.88 -15.25
C ILE A 140 25.12 -18.18 -13.92
N LYS A 141 24.89 -16.86 -13.97
CA LYS A 141 24.81 -16.04 -12.76
C LYS A 141 23.39 -15.74 -12.30
N CYS A 142 22.45 -15.57 -13.23
CA CYS A 142 21.17 -14.92 -12.97
C CYS A 142 19.98 -15.89 -13.03
N SER A 143 19.61 -16.39 -14.22
CA SER A 143 18.46 -17.28 -14.35
C SER A 143 18.50 -18.10 -15.64
N THR A 144 17.94 -19.30 -15.59
CA THR A 144 17.70 -20.20 -16.73
C THR A 144 16.22 -20.30 -17.12
N LYS A 145 15.39 -19.35 -16.65
CA LYS A 145 13.95 -19.28 -16.97
C LYS A 145 13.65 -19.26 -18.47
N PHE A 146 14.49 -18.59 -19.25
CA PHE A 146 14.36 -18.47 -20.69
C PHE A 146 15.44 -19.29 -21.38
N SER A 147 15.08 -19.99 -22.45
CA SER A 147 16.00 -20.64 -23.37
C SER A 147 16.82 -19.62 -24.18
N PHE A 148 17.90 -20.06 -24.84
CA PHE A 148 18.67 -19.21 -25.75
C PHE A 148 17.80 -18.59 -26.85
N LYS A 149 16.88 -19.39 -27.40
CA LYS A 149 15.96 -18.96 -28.46
C LYS A 149 14.99 -17.89 -27.95
N GLU A 150 14.47 -18.05 -26.74
CA GLU A 150 13.59 -17.05 -26.12
C GLU A 150 14.34 -15.77 -25.77
N ILE A 151 15.54 -15.86 -25.21
CA ILE A 151 16.39 -14.68 -24.94
C ILE A 151 16.63 -13.88 -26.23
N PHE A 152 16.94 -14.56 -27.34
CA PHE A 152 17.11 -13.90 -28.63
C PHE A 152 15.80 -13.34 -29.21
N ALA A 153 14.66 -13.99 -28.96
CA ALA A 153 13.37 -13.41 -29.34
C ALA A 153 13.12 -12.10 -28.58
N ILE A 154 13.37 -12.10 -27.26
CA ILE A 154 13.25 -10.91 -26.39
C ILE A 154 14.10 -9.75 -26.92
N THR A 155 15.33 -9.99 -27.40
CA THR A 155 16.19 -8.90 -27.91
C THR A 155 15.60 -8.17 -29.13
N GLN A 156 14.69 -8.83 -29.88
CA GLN A 156 14.04 -8.29 -31.07
C GLN A 156 12.64 -7.75 -30.83
N GLU A 157 12.03 -8.10 -29.70
CA GLU A 157 10.68 -7.72 -29.31
C GLU A 157 10.52 -6.23 -29.02
N GLU A 158 9.28 -5.75 -29.08
CA GLU A 158 8.91 -4.39 -28.70
C GLU A 158 9.10 -4.12 -27.21
N GLU A 159 9.29 -2.85 -26.85
CA GLU A 159 9.55 -2.37 -25.48
C GLU A 159 8.53 -2.91 -24.47
N SER A 160 7.23 -2.87 -24.80
CA SER A 160 6.17 -3.37 -23.92
C SER A 160 6.27 -4.89 -23.67
N ALA A 161 6.67 -5.67 -24.67
CA ALA A 161 6.84 -7.11 -24.53
C ALA A 161 8.09 -7.42 -23.69
N GLN A 162 9.19 -6.72 -23.92
CA GLN A 162 10.40 -6.84 -23.10
C GLN A 162 10.13 -6.52 -21.63
N LEU A 163 9.37 -5.47 -21.32
CA LEU A 163 9.01 -5.12 -19.94
C LEU A 163 8.13 -6.20 -19.28
N ALA A 164 7.21 -6.80 -20.04
CA ALA A 164 6.39 -7.92 -19.55
C ALA A 164 7.25 -9.17 -19.25
N HIS A 165 8.22 -9.49 -20.11
CA HIS A 165 9.17 -10.58 -19.87
C HIS A 165 10.11 -10.29 -18.69
N PHE A 166 10.59 -9.06 -18.56
CA PHE A 166 11.44 -8.62 -17.46
C PHE A 166 10.71 -8.72 -16.12
N SER A 167 9.50 -8.17 -16.03
CA SER A 167 8.67 -8.25 -14.82
C SER A 167 8.31 -9.69 -14.45
N SER A 168 7.99 -10.53 -15.45
CA SER A 168 7.74 -11.96 -15.26
C SER A 168 8.96 -12.70 -14.70
N LEU A 169 10.16 -12.40 -15.23
CA LEU A 169 11.43 -12.92 -14.71
C LEU A 169 11.64 -12.53 -13.25
N CYS A 170 11.54 -11.23 -12.94
CA CYS A 170 11.76 -10.75 -11.57
C CYS A 170 10.76 -11.36 -10.59
N HIS A 171 9.46 -11.36 -10.93
CA HIS A 171 8.43 -11.92 -10.04
C HIS A 171 8.62 -13.41 -9.78
N GLU A 172 8.98 -14.19 -10.81
CA GLU A 172 9.22 -15.62 -10.64
C GLU A 172 10.47 -15.90 -9.80
N GLU A 173 11.58 -15.22 -10.08
CA GLU A 173 12.84 -15.46 -9.38
C GLU A 173 12.81 -14.94 -7.94
N PHE A 174 12.13 -13.82 -7.65
CA PHE A 174 11.92 -13.37 -6.27
C PHE A 174 11.11 -14.38 -5.44
N ASN A 175 10.17 -15.11 -6.05
CA ASN A 175 9.40 -16.16 -5.36
C ASN A 175 10.18 -17.48 -5.20
N LYS A 176 11.19 -17.74 -6.03
CA LYS A 176 12.04 -18.94 -5.94
C LYS A 176 13.24 -18.75 -5.01
N ALA A 177 13.76 -17.53 -4.91
CA ALA A 177 14.97 -17.24 -4.16
C ALA A 177 14.77 -17.51 -2.66
N ASN A 178 15.77 -18.12 -2.02
CA ASN A 178 15.81 -18.23 -0.55
C ASN A 178 15.86 -16.84 0.11
N GLU A 179 16.53 -15.90 -0.56
CA GLU A 179 16.63 -14.50 -0.15
C GLU A 179 16.71 -13.61 -1.39
N ILE A 180 15.83 -12.60 -1.49
CA ILE A 180 15.71 -11.71 -2.66
C ILE A 180 17.04 -11.00 -2.97
N SER A 181 17.86 -10.70 -1.94
CA SER A 181 19.18 -10.07 -2.09
C SER A 181 20.12 -10.85 -3.01
N SER A 182 20.10 -12.18 -2.96
CA SER A 182 20.97 -13.04 -3.77
C SER A 182 20.68 -12.88 -5.27
N PHE A 183 19.40 -12.84 -5.64
CA PHE A 183 18.99 -12.63 -7.02
C PHE A 183 19.17 -11.18 -7.47
N LEU A 184 18.91 -10.18 -6.60
CA LEU A 184 19.22 -8.78 -6.89
C LEU A 184 20.71 -8.59 -7.20
N GLN A 185 21.59 -9.21 -6.41
CA GLN A 185 23.04 -9.15 -6.64
C GLN A 185 23.43 -9.77 -7.99
N ALA A 186 22.82 -10.91 -8.35
CA ALA A 186 23.03 -11.52 -9.66
C ALA A 186 22.55 -10.62 -10.82
N MET A 187 21.41 -9.94 -10.65
CA MET A 187 20.93 -8.97 -11.64
C MET A 187 21.88 -7.77 -11.76
N TYR A 188 22.45 -7.28 -10.65
CA TYR A 188 23.40 -6.17 -10.67
C TYR A 188 24.70 -6.46 -11.41
N GLU A 189 25.07 -7.74 -11.58
CA GLU A 189 26.21 -8.15 -12.40
C GLU A 189 25.84 -8.36 -13.88
N THR A 190 24.54 -8.36 -14.19
CA THR A 190 24.00 -8.73 -15.51
C THR A 190 23.03 -7.67 -16.03
N VAL A 191 21.72 -7.93 -15.94
CA VAL A 191 20.65 -7.16 -16.61
C VAL A 191 20.30 -5.82 -15.93
N LEU A 192 20.81 -5.59 -14.71
CA LEU A 192 20.74 -4.33 -13.95
C LEU A 192 22.12 -3.73 -13.68
N ASP A 193 23.12 -4.11 -14.46
CA ASP A 193 24.46 -3.52 -14.36
C ASP A 193 24.45 -2.11 -14.97
N ILE A 194 24.74 -1.09 -14.16
CA ILE A 194 24.81 0.31 -14.60
C ILE A 194 26.11 0.64 -15.35
N SER A 195 27.10 -0.25 -15.32
CA SER A 195 28.41 -0.05 -15.95
C SER A 195 28.45 -0.47 -17.42
N LYS A 196 27.45 -1.24 -17.89
CA LYS A 196 27.36 -1.75 -19.26
C LYS A 196 25.91 -1.73 -19.75
N ASP A 197 25.72 -1.48 -21.04
CA ASP A 197 24.39 -1.61 -21.65
C ASP A 197 23.95 -3.07 -21.68
N ASP A 198 22.68 -3.30 -21.35
CA ASP A 198 22.04 -4.61 -21.44
C ASP A 198 21.78 -5.00 -22.90
N LYS A 199 22.25 -6.18 -23.31
CA LYS A 199 22.00 -6.74 -24.64
C LYS A 199 20.85 -7.76 -24.67
N ILE A 200 20.25 -8.09 -23.54
CA ILE A 200 19.04 -8.91 -23.46
C ILE A 200 17.80 -8.02 -23.56
N PHE A 201 17.60 -7.13 -22.59
CA PHE A 201 16.46 -6.21 -22.60
C PHE A 201 16.88 -4.87 -23.22
N THR A 202 17.03 -4.88 -24.53
CA THR A 202 17.65 -3.83 -25.35
C THR A 202 16.82 -2.55 -25.52
N ARG A 203 15.51 -2.60 -25.25
CA ARG A 203 14.57 -1.51 -25.52
C ARG A 203 13.92 -0.91 -24.28
N ILE A 204 14.25 -1.41 -23.08
CA ILE A 204 13.76 -0.87 -21.81
C ILE A 204 14.91 -0.24 -21.03
N SER A 205 14.64 0.93 -20.45
CA SER A 205 15.62 1.68 -19.66
C SER A 205 15.83 1.07 -18.25
N MET A 206 16.92 1.47 -17.60
CA MET A 206 17.15 1.11 -16.19
C MET A 206 16.05 1.63 -15.26
N ASP A 207 15.52 2.82 -15.52
CA ASP A 207 14.43 3.40 -14.72
C ASP A 207 13.16 2.56 -14.82
N GLU A 208 12.79 2.08 -16.02
CA GLU A 208 11.62 1.22 -16.20
C GLU A 208 11.79 -0.15 -15.55
N LYS A 209 12.99 -0.74 -15.65
CA LYS A 209 13.34 -1.98 -14.97
C LYS A 209 13.17 -1.85 -13.45
N LEU A 210 13.75 -0.78 -12.88
CA LEU A 210 13.71 -0.56 -11.43
C LEU A 210 12.31 -0.19 -10.96
N TYR A 211 11.56 0.62 -11.72
CA TYR A 211 10.14 0.89 -11.45
C TYR A 211 9.32 -0.41 -11.41
N SER A 212 9.50 -1.28 -12.41
CA SER A 212 8.80 -2.57 -12.48
C SER A 212 9.17 -3.46 -11.29
N ILE A 213 10.44 -3.50 -10.88
CA ILE A 213 10.87 -4.25 -9.69
C ILE A 213 10.22 -3.69 -8.42
N LEU A 214 10.21 -2.37 -8.24
CA LEU A 214 9.61 -1.73 -7.07
C LEU A 214 8.11 -2.02 -6.98
N GLU A 215 7.40 -2.02 -8.12
CA GLU A 215 5.99 -2.39 -8.17
C GLU A 215 5.75 -3.87 -7.78
N ILE A 216 6.59 -4.78 -8.25
CA ILE A 216 6.55 -6.20 -7.85
C ILE A 216 6.80 -6.36 -6.35
N LEU A 217 7.83 -5.71 -5.81
CA LEU A 217 8.19 -5.80 -4.39
C LEU A 217 7.11 -5.18 -3.49
N LEU A 218 6.44 -4.13 -3.94
CA LEU A 218 5.30 -3.54 -3.23
C LEU A 218 4.13 -4.52 -3.13
N GLN A 219 3.82 -5.21 -4.23
CA GLN A 219 2.79 -6.26 -4.24
C GLN A 219 3.15 -7.45 -3.33
N MET A 220 4.45 -7.77 -3.24
CA MET A 220 4.98 -8.81 -2.35
C MET A 220 5.09 -8.35 -0.88
N ASN A 221 4.94 -7.06 -0.61
CA ASN A 221 5.11 -6.43 0.72
C ASN A 221 6.56 -6.46 1.24
N GLU A 222 7.53 -6.43 0.33
CA GLU A 222 8.96 -6.54 0.61
C GLU A 222 9.60 -5.15 0.82
N PHE A 223 9.11 -4.45 1.85
CA PHE A 223 9.45 -3.04 2.14
C PHE A 223 10.95 -2.78 2.37
N ALA A 224 11.68 -3.73 2.97
CA ALA A 224 13.12 -3.58 3.20
C ALA A 224 13.92 -3.54 1.88
N TYR A 225 13.53 -4.35 0.90
CA TYR A 225 14.19 -4.37 -0.41
C TYR A 225 13.83 -3.14 -1.25
N ILE A 226 12.62 -2.59 -1.08
CA ILE A 226 12.24 -1.30 -1.67
C ILE A 226 13.16 -0.18 -1.19
N GLU A 227 13.39 -0.07 0.13
CA GLU A 227 14.32 0.92 0.70
C GLU A 227 15.73 0.73 0.13
N ALA A 228 16.25 -0.50 0.14
CA ALA A 228 17.59 -0.81 -0.37
C ALA A 228 17.78 -0.43 -1.86
N ILE A 229 16.76 -0.64 -2.69
CA ILE A 229 16.82 -0.26 -4.11
C ILE A 229 16.75 1.26 -4.28
N ILE A 230 15.88 1.95 -3.54
CA ILE A 230 15.77 3.42 -3.58
C ILE A 230 17.11 4.06 -3.19
N GLU A 231 17.77 3.54 -2.15
CA GLU A 231 19.09 4.02 -1.70
C GLU A 231 20.19 3.72 -2.72
N ARG A 232 20.25 2.49 -3.25
CA ARG A 232 21.32 2.06 -4.16
C ARG A 232 21.36 2.87 -5.46
N PHE A 233 20.20 3.21 -6.00
CA PHE A 233 20.06 3.89 -7.29
C PHE A 233 19.72 5.39 -7.16
N ASP A 234 19.81 5.94 -5.95
CA ASP A 234 19.57 7.35 -5.64
C ASP A 234 18.22 7.89 -6.14
N TYR A 235 17.14 7.12 -5.93
CA TYR A 235 15.77 7.55 -6.27
C TYR A 235 15.11 8.43 -5.20
N SER A 236 15.90 9.04 -4.32
CA SER A 236 15.39 9.94 -3.29
C SER A 236 14.62 11.10 -3.91
N ASN A 237 13.38 11.29 -3.48
CA ASN A 237 12.42 12.29 -4.00
C ASN A 237 12.08 12.14 -5.50
N ASN A 238 12.31 10.97 -6.10
CA ASN A 238 11.87 10.70 -7.48
C ASN A 238 10.33 10.77 -7.57
N THR A 239 9.82 11.44 -8.60
CA THR A 239 8.37 11.69 -8.75
C THR A 239 7.58 10.42 -9.05
N GLN A 240 8.08 9.56 -9.94
CA GLN A 240 7.39 8.33 -10.32
C GLN A 240 7.34 7.34 -9.15
N ILE A 241 8.42 7.24 -8.36
CA ILE A 241 8.44 6.38 -7.18
C ILE A 241 7.50 6.91 -6.09
N TYR A 242 7.46 8.23 -5.88
CA TYR A 242 6.48 8.84 -4.97
C TYR A 242 5.04 8.50 -5.36
N GLU A 243 4.68 8.66 -6.63
CA GLU A 243 3.33 8.34 -7.13
C GLU A 243 3.01 6.85 -7.02
N LEU A 244 3.97 5.97 -7.26
CA LEU A 244 3.84 4.52 -7.06
C LEU A 244 3.57 4.18 -5.58
N LEU A 245 4.35 4.75 -4.65
CA LEU A 245 4.15 4.52 -3.21
C LEU A 245 2.80 5.06 -2.74
N VAL A 246 2.37 6.24 -3.21
CA VAL A 246 1.04 6.79 -2.88
C VAL A 246 -0.08 5.92 -3.45
N LYS A 247 0.07 5.38 -4.68
CA LYS A 247 -0.87 4.42 -5.27
C LYS A 247 -1.05 3.19 -4.38
N PHE A 248 0.06 2.62 -3.91
CA PHE A 248 0.03 1.44 -3.04
C PHE A 248 -0.46 1.74 -1.62
N PHE A 249 -0.17 2.93 -1.08
CA PHE A 249 -0.78 3.39 0.17
C PHE A 249 -2.31 3.34 0.07
N TRP A 250 -2.90 3.92 -0.98
CA TRP A 250 -4.34 3.91 -1.17
C TRP A 250 -4.88 2.51 -1.48
N HIS A 251 -4.13 1.67 -2.18
CA HIS A 251 -4.49 0.27 -2.40
C HIS A 251 -4.67 -0.46 -1.07
N PHE A 252 -3.68 -0.40 -0.17
CA PHE A 252 -3.75 -1.03 1.13
C PHE A 252 -4.83 -0.40 2.02
N PHE A 253 -4.91 0.93 2.08
CA PHE A 253 -5.93 1.64 2.87
C PHE A 253 -7.37 1.27 2.47
N ASN A 254 -7.65 1.14 1.17
CA ASN A 254 -8.98 0.78 0.67
C ASN A 254 -9.32 -0.71 0.84
N ASN A 255 -8.30 -1.57 0.90
CA ASN A 255 -8.46 -3.00 1.15
C ASN A 255 -8.57 -3.34 2.63
N ALA A 256 -8.16 -2.44 3.53
CA ALA A 256 -8.25 -2.65 4.97
C ALA A 256 -9.70 -2.92 5.42
N SER A 257 -9.84 -3.91 6.29
CA SER A 257 -11.14 -4.32 6.85
C SER A 257 -11.57 -3.47 8.05
N ASN A 258 -10.59 -2.90 8.76
CA ASN A 258 -10.74 -1.97 9.87
C ASN A 258 -9.46 -1.13 9.98
N GLY A 259 -9.48 -0.06 10.77
CA GLY A 259 -8.37 0.89 10.88
C GLY A 259 -7.35 0.60 11.98
N LEU A 260 -7.47 -0.50 12.74
CA LEU A 260 -6.53 -0.80 13.82
C LEU A 260 -5.10 -0.97 13.29
N ARG A 261 -4.09 -0.43 13.98
CA ARG A 261 -2.67 -0.54 13.56
C ARG A 261 -2.16 -1.99 13.37
N LYS A 262 -2.80 -2.96 14.04
CA LYS A 262 -2.47 -4.39 13.93
C LYS A 262 -3.03 -5.06 12.67
N GLU A 263 -3.97 -4.42 11.99
CA GLU A 263 -4.60 -4.94 10.78
C GLU A 263 -3.54 -5.01 9.66
N PRO A 264 -3.47 -6.13 8.89
CA PRO A 264 -2.37 -6.34 7.95
C PRO A 264 -2.21 -5.26 6.88
N GLU A 265 -3.32 -4.78 6.31
CA GLU A 265 -3.31 -3.75 5.27
C GLU A 265 -2.97 -2.36 5.85
N MET A 266 -3.44 -2.04 7.06
CA MET A 266 -3.04 -0.84 7.80
C MET A 266 -1.55 -0.85 8.16
N LYS A 267 -0.99 -2.02 8.49
CA LYS A 267 0.45 -2.18 8.70
C LYS A 267 1.24 -1.92 7.42
N LYS A 268 0.79 -2.47 6.28
CA LYS A 268 1.39 -2.23 4.96
C LYS A 268 1.29 -0.77 4.53
N ALA A 269 0.14 -0.13 4.74
CA ALA A 269 -0.04 1.30 4.49
C ALA A 269 0.91 2.14 5.36
N SER A 270 1.06 1.78 6.64
CA SER A 270 2.01 2.42 7.56
C SER A 270 3.46 2.24 7.12
N GLN A 271 3.86 1.04 6.69
CA GLN A 271 5.20 0.76 6.16
C GLN A 271 5.47 1.55 4.88
N THR A 272 4.47 1.66 3.99
CA THR A 272 4.55 2.48 2.78
C THR A 272 4.79 3.96 3.11
N LEU A 273 4.07 4.51 4.10
CA LEU A 273 4.33 5.89 4.56
C LEU A 273 5.70 6.07 5.19
N GLN A 274 6.22 5.07 5.91
CA GLN A 274 7.58 5.13 6.46
C GLN A 274 8.64 5.24 5.36
N ILE A 275 8.46 4.54 4.24
CA ILE A 275 9.35 4.69 3.06
C ILE A 275 9.23 6.09 2.47
N ILE A 276 8.01 6.62 2.33
CA ILE A 276 7.78 8.02 1.86
C ILE A 276 8.47 9.01 2.82
N GLN A 277 8.35 8.82 4.14
CA GLN A 277 8.98 9.67 5.14
C GLN A 277 10.50 9.65 5.05
N LYS A 278 11.11 8.46 4.87
CA LYS A 278 12.57 8.32 4.79
C LYS A 278 13.15 8.89 3.50
N HIS A 279 12.52 8.61 2.35
CA HIS A 279 13.16 8.85 1.04
C HIS A 279 12.45 9.90 0.17
N MET A 280 11.23 10.33 0.51
CA MET A 280 10.37 11.16 -0.37
C MET A 280 9.83 12.43 0.32
N SER A 281 10.42 12.84 1.46
CA SER A 281 9.93 13.97 2.27
C SER A 281 9.73 15.27 1.49
N GLN A 282 10.66 15.63 0.58
CA GLN A 282 10.55 16.87 -0.18
C GLN A 282 9.42 16.81 -1.20
N ARG A 283 9.23 15.65 -1.83
CA ARG A 283 8.18 15.46 -2.84
C ARG A 283 6.79 15.34 -2.21
N ALA A 284 6.70 14.71 -1.04
CA ALA A 284 5.44 14.53 -0.34
C ALA A 284 4.90 15.84 0.24
N GLY A 285 5.79 16.73 0.73
CA GLY A 285 5.38 18.01 1.31
C GLY A 285 4.34 17.83 2.41
N THR A 286 3.25 18.60 2.37
CA THR A 286 2.16 18.50 3.35
C THR A 286 1.30 17.24 3.19
N ASN A 287 1.41 16.52 2.07
CA ASN A 287 0.60 15.33 1.84
C ASN A 287 0.98 14.20 2.81
N LEU A 288 2.26 14.07 3.17
CA LEU A 288 2.71 13.05 4.13
C LEU A 288 1.99 13.19 5.47
N THR A 289 1.98 14.40 6.02
CA THR A 289 1.28 14.71 7.28
C THR A 289 -0.20 14.33 7.21
N LYS A 290 -0.86 14.60 6.08
CA LYS A 290 -2.29 14.26 5.89
C LYS A 290 -2.54 12.76 5.93
N LEU A 291 -1.70 11.98 5.25
CA LEU A 291 -1.82 10.52 5.20
C LEU A 291 -1.47 9.88 6.55
N GLU A 292 -0.49 10.41 7.28
CA GLU A 292 -0.15 9.95 8.63
C GLU A 292 -1.29 10.20 9.62
N VAL A 293 -1.87 11.40 9.59
CA VAL A 293 -3.06 11.74 10.39
C VAL A 293 -4.26 10.86 10.00
N LEU A 294 -4.40 10.52 8.71
CA LEU A 294 -5.50 9.66 8.24
C LEU A 294 -5.39 8.25 8.83
N LEU A 295 -4.18 7.67 8.87
CA LEU A 295 -3.97 6.38 9.53
C LEU A 295 -4.23 6.46 11.04
N GLU A 296 -3.87 7.57 11.67
CA GLU A 296 -4.08 7.78 13.12
C GLU A 296 -5.56 7.88 13.48
N ILE A 297 -6.35 8.67 12.76
CA ILE A 297 -7.79 8.74 13.00
C ILE A 297 -8.49 7.43 12.65
N SER A 298 -8.01 6.67 11.66
CA SER A 298 -8.56 5.36 11.31
C SER A 298 -8.40 4.35 12.45
N ASP A 299 -7.24 4.37 13.11
CA ASP A 299 -6.99 3.54 14.30
C ASP A 299 -7.91 3.96 15.45
N LYS A 300 -7.95 5.25 15.78
CA LYS A 300 -8.83 5.77 16.85
C LYS A 300 -10.30 5.43 16.62
N LEU A 301 -10.81 5.62 15.40
CA LEU A 301 -12.20 5.29 15.04
C LEU A 301 -12.53 3.81 15.26
N SER A 302 -11.56 2.93 14.99
CA SER A 302 -11.75 1.47 15.12
C SER A 302 -11.74 0.96 16.57
N HIS A 303 -11.46 1.83 17.54
CA HIS A 303 -11.63 1.52 18.98
C HIS A 303 -13.07 1.74 19.45
N TYR A 304 -13.93 2.34 18.63
CA TYR A 304 -15.31 2.63 18.94
C TYR A 304 -16.26 1.80 18.09
N SER A 305 -17.49 1.65 18.57
CA SER A 305 -18.57 1.04 17.80
C SER A 305 -19.09 2.04 16.77
N ILE A 306 -19.15 1.64 15.49
CA ILE A 306 -19.70 2.44 14.38
C ILE A 306 -20.66 1.56 13.58
N ASN A 307 -21.84 2.08 13.25
CA ASN A 307 -22.86 1.38 12.47
C ASN A 307 -23.43 2.26 11.34
N LEU A 308 -22.54 2.83 10.54
CA LEU A 308 -22.85 3.72 9.42
C LEU A 308 -23.03 2.99 8.08
N ASN A 309 -23.37 1.70 8.13
CA ASN A 309 -23.47 0.85 6.95
C ASN A 309 -24.81 1.08 6.22
N LYS A 310 -24.80 1.91 5.18
CA LYS A 310 -25.85 1.92 4.15
C LYS A 310 -25.77 0.63 3.33
N SER A 311 -26.39 -0.44 3.80
CA SER A 311 -26.57 -1.64 2.98
C SER A 311 -27.79 -1.45 2.07
N TYR A 312 -27.54 -1.23 0.77
CA TYR A 312 -28.59 -1.25 -0.27
C TYR A 312 -29.35 -2.58 -0.34
N ASN A 313 -28.86 -3.64 0.32
CA ASN A 313 -29.42 -4.99 0.24
C ASN A 313 -29.76 -5.64 1.62
N GLY A 314 -29.86 -4.85 2.70
CA GLY A 314 -30.31 -5.36 4.00
C GLY A 314 -29.36 -6.35 4.71
N ALA A 315 -28.17 -6.61 4.16
CA ALA A 315 -27.12 -7.39 4.81
C ALA A 315 -26.31 -6.48 5.75
N ARG A 316 -26.46 -6.68 7.07
CA ARG A 316 -25.77 -5.96 8.15
C ARG A 316 -24.43 -6.65 8.49
N ASP A 317 -23.45 -6.66 7.59
CA ASP A 317 -22.27 -7.53 7.83
C ASP A 317 -20.88 -7.00 7.43
N THR A 318 -20.73 -5.72 7.11
CA THR A 318 -19.38 -5.15 6.92
C THR A 318 -19.05 -4.19 8.05
N ALA A 319 -18.01 -4.49 8.82
CA ALA A 319 -17.43 -3.52 9.77
C ALA A 319 -17.07 -2.21 9.05
N PHE A 320 -17.06 -1.09 9.79
CA PHE A 320 -16.71 0.21 9.25
C PHE A 320 -15.25 0.19 8.73
N LYS A 321 -15.07 0.30 7.41
CA LYS A 321 -13.73 0.28 6.80
C LYS A 321 -13.11 1.67 6.86
N PRO A 322 -11.77 1.79 6.91
CA PRO A 322 -11.09 3.09 6.83
C PRO A 322 -11.47 3.88 5.57
N SER A 323 -11.72 3.20 4.45
CA SER A 323 -12.16 3.85 3.22
C SER A 323 -13.53 4.51 3.31
N ASN A 324 -14.41 4.08 4.22
CA ASN A 324 -15.69 4.74 4.44
C ASN A 324 -15.50 6.18 4.98
N ILE A 325 -14.39 6.49 5.67
CA ILE A 325 -14.09 7.87 6.10
C ILE A 325 -14.11 8.84 4.92
N LEU A 326 -13.66 8.38 3.74
CA LEU A 326 -13.63 9.18 2.51
C LEU A 326 -15.03 9.47 1.97
N GLU A 327 -16.01 8.59 2.22
CA GLU A 327 -17.40 8.75 1.79
C GLU A 327 -18.14 9.83 2.59
N TYR A 328 -17.69 10.08 3.82
CA TYR A 328 -18.23 11.11 4.72
C TYR A 328 -17.46 12.43 4.63
N ARG A 329 -16.73 12.67 3.54
CA ARG A 329 -15.96 13.91 3.32
C ARG A 329 -16.82 15.17 3.46
N ASP A 330 -18.03 15.16 2.93
CA ASP A 330 -18.92 16.33 2.92
C ASP A 330 -19.79 16.42 4.18
N CYS A 331 -19.86 15.34 4.97
CA CYS A 331 -20.58 15.28 6.24
C CYS A 331 -19.77 14.59 7.37
N PRO A 332 -18.59 15.14 7.78
CA PRO A 332 -17.76 14.51 8.82
C PRO A 332 -18.44 14.38 10.19
N LEU A 333 -19.39 15.28 10.50
CA LEU A 333 -20.16 15.24 11.76
C LEU A 333 -21.06 14.00 11.87
N ASP A 334 -21.48 13.39 10.76
CA ASP A 334 -22.30 12.17 10.77
C ASP A 334 -21.53 11.00 11.42
N ILE A 335 -20.20 10.94 11.21
CA ILE A 335 -19.32 9.98 11.89
C ILE A 335 -19.36 10.22 13.40
N ILE A 336 -19.19 11.48 13.82
CA ILE A 336 -19.16 11.82 15.25
C ILE A 336 -20.52 11.56 15.91
N SER A 337 -21.63 11.91 15.25
CA SER A 337 -22.97 11.64 15.74
C SER A 337 -23.17 10.15 16.01
N ASN A 338 -22.81 9.29 15.05
CA ASN A 338 -22.93 7.84 15.23
C ASN A 338 -22.01 7.29 16.34
N LEU A 339 -20.81 7.86 16.49
CA LEU A 339 -19.92 7.50 17.60
C LEU A 339 -20.55 7.86 18.95
N LEU A 340 -21.14 9.05 19.09
CA LEU A 340 -21.77 9.48 20.34
C LEU A 340 -22.99 8.62 20.69
N GLU A 341 -23.77 8.20 19.68
CA GLU A 341 -24.93 7.31 19.85
C GLU A 341 -24.53 5.92 20.37
N LEU A 342 -23.54 5.30 19.73
CA LEU A 342 -23.19 3.90 19.99
C LEU A 342 -22.18 3.72 21.13
N ASN A 343 -21.56 4.81 21.60
CA ASN A 343 -20.53 4.78 22.65
C ASN A 343 -20.96 5.71 23.81
N PRO A 344 -21.76 5.21 24.78
CA PRO A 344 -22.52 6.02 25.75
C PRO A 344 -21.72 6.93 26.69
N ARG A 345 -20.38 6.87 26.68
CA ARG A 345 -19.53 7.74 27.52
C ARG A 345 -18.76 8.78 26.71
N LEU A 346 -18.82 8.70 25.38
CA LEU A 346 -18.00 9.53 24.50
C LEU A 346 -18.42 11.01 24.54
N TYR A 347 -19.67 11.32 24.88
CA TYR A 347 -20.13 12.71 25.07
C TYR A 347 -19.38 13.47 26.18
N LYS A 348 -18.66 12.77 27.07
CA LYS A 348 -17.79 13.38 28.08
C LYS A 348 -16.38 13.68 27.58
N ASP A 349 -15.99 13.14 26.43
CA ASP A 349 -14.64 13.24 25.87
C ASP A 349 -14.64 14.08 24.58
N LEU A 350 -15.06 15.35 24.74
CA LEU A 350 -14.99 16.37 23.70
C LEU A 350 -13.57 16.51 23.10
N PRO A 351 -12.46 16.45 23.88
CA PRO A 351 -11.12 16.54 23.31
C PRO A 351 -10.83 15.49 22.23
N THR A 352 -11.21 14.22 22.47
CA THR A 352 -10.98 13.15 21.50
C THR A 352 -11.84 13.30 20.26
N THR A 353 -13.14 13.54 20.40
CA THR A 353 -14.07 13.72 19.27
C THR A 353 -13.72 14.96 18.43
N LYS A 354 -13.26 16.03 19.08
CA LYS A 354 -12.71 17.23 18.43
C LYS A 354 -11.46 16.89 17.61
N SER A 355 -10.53 16.12 18.17
CA SER A 355 -9.33 15.68 17.44
C SER A 355 -9.64 14.77 16.25
N LEU A 356 -10.65 13.90 16.38
CA LEU A 356 -11.13 13.06 15.28
C LEU A 356 -11.72 13.90 14.17
N LEU A 357 -12.63 14.82 14.51
CA LEU A 357 -13.29 15.69 13.54
C LEU A 357 -12.25 16.51 12.77
N PHE A 358 -11.40 17.27 13.47
CA PHE A 358 -10.39 18.09 12.80
C PHE A 358 -9.32 17.26 12.08
N GLY A 359 -9.00 16.07 12.59
CA GLY A 359 -8.16 15.12 11.86
C GLY A 359 -8.76 14.72 10.52
N ILE A 360 -10.09 14.48 10.44
CA ILE A 360 -10.78 14.22 9.17
C ILE A 360 -10.67 15.44 8.24
N TYR A 361 -10.94 16.65 8.74
CA TYR A 361 -10.81 17.86 7.92
C TYR A 361 -9.40 18.04 7.34
N ASP A 362 -8.38 17.89 8.18
CA ASP A 362 -6.99 18.12 7.80
C ASP A 362 -6.50 17.02 6.84
N SER A 363 -6.78 15.75 7.12
CA SER A 363 -6.40 14.61 6.28
C SER A 363 -7.06 14.64 4.89
N LEU A 364 -8.34 14.96 4.81
CA LEU A 364 -9.07 15.00 3.53
C LEU A 364 -8.96 16.35 2.82
N SER A 365 -8.21 17.30 3.39
CA SER A 365 -8.06 18.66 2.88
C SER A 365 -9.42 19.35 2.67
N ILE A 366 -10.32 19.20 3.63
CA ILE A 366 -11.63 19.86 3.64
C ILE A 366 -11.41 21.32 4.06
N ASN A 367 -12.00 22.25 3.31
CA ASN A 367 -11.82 23.68 3.57
C ASN A 367 -12.41 24.06 4.94
N ARG A 368 -11.64 24.82 5.73
CA ARG A 368 -12.01 25.31 7.07
C ARG A 368 -12.02 26.83 7.19
N GLU A 369 -11.79 27.56 6.09
CA GLU A 369 -11.61 29.01 6.10
C GLU A 369 -12.78 29.73 6.79
N GLY A 370 -12.48 30.36 7.93
CA GLY A 370 -13.44 31.13 8.73
C GLY A 370 -14.53 30.32 9.45
N GLN A 371 -14.59 28.99 9.29
CA GLN A 371 -15.68 28.15 9.81
C GLN A 371 -15.28 27.26 10.98
N THR A 372 -14.00 27.26 11.40
CA THR A 372 -13.54 26.41 12.52
C THR A 372 -14.34 26.67 13.80
N GLY A 373 -14.63 27.93 14.14
CA GLY A 373 -15.46 28.26 15.30
C GLY A 373 -16.89 27.70 15.20
N LYS A 374 -17.49 27.74 14.00
CA LYS A 374 -18.81 27.16 13.73
C LYS A 374 -18.81 25.64 13.89
N VAL A 375 -17.81 24.98 13.34
CA VAL A 375 -17.63 23.52 13.46
C VAL A 375 -17.45 23.08 14.92
N GLU A 376 -16.73 23.86 15.74
CA GLU A 376 -16.60 23.59 17.17
C GLU A 376 -17.95 23.70 17.90
N VAL A 377 -18.75 24.72 17.58
CA VAL A 377 -20.09 24.90 18.15
C VAL A 377 -21.01 23.73 17.79
N ASP A 378 -21.07 23.36 16.51
CA ASP A 378 -21.89 22.21 16.07
C ASP A 378 -21.51 20.92 16.79
N LEU A 379 -20.19 20.69 16.95
CA LEU A 379 -19.68 19.54 17.67
C LEU A 379 -20.11 19.55 19.14
N MET A 380 -20.03 20.69 19.81
CA MET A 380 -20.43 20.83 21.21
C MET A 380 -21.94 20.64 21.38
N VAL A 381 -22.76 21.16 20.45
CA VAL A 381 -24.21 20.95 20.47
C VAL A 381 -24.57 19.47 20.35
N LEU A 382 -23.89 18.72 19.47
CA LEU A 382 -24.05 17.26 19.43
C LEU A 382 -23.71 16.60 20.78
N HIS A 383 -22.67 17.06 21.48
CA HIS A 383 -22.35 16.53 22.80
C HIS A 383 -23.43 16.84 23.83
N ILE A 384 -24.11 17.99 23.74
CA ILE A 384 -25.26 18.33 24.58
C ILE A 384 -26.41 17.37 24.30
N ASP A 385 -26.76 17.14 23.03
CA ASP A 385 -27.82 16.21 22.64
C ASP A 385 -27.59 14.83 23.25
N TYR A 386 -26.38 14.27 23.10
CA TYR A 386 -26.06 12.95 23.64
C TYR A 386 -25.83 12.92 25.15
N ALA A 387 -25.49 14.04 25.79
CA ALA A 387 -25.49 14.15 27.25
C ALA A 387 -26.91 14.03 27.81
N LEU A 388 -27.88 14.71 27.18
CA LEU A 388 -29.30 14.61 27.55
C LEU A 388 -29.86 13.21 27.31
N VAL A 389 -29.52 12.57 26.18
CA VAL A 389 -29.89 11.17 25.89
C VAL A 389 -29.39 10.21 26.98
N ASN A 390 -28.19 10.47 27.52
CA ASN A 390 -27.59 9.67 28.60
C ASN A 390 -27.92 10.16 30.01
N LEU A 391 -28.96 11.00 30.15
CA LEU A 391 -29.47 11.51 31.43
C LEU A 391 -28.45 12.31 32.24
N ASP A 392 -27.53 13.02 31.59
CA ASP A 392 -26.47 13.80 32.23
C ASP A 392 -26.66 15.30 32.02
N PHE A 393 -27.57 15.87 32.81
CA PHE A 393 -27.88 17.30 32.75
C PHE A 393 -26.68 18.19 33.10
N GLY A 394 -25.81 17.76 34.02
CA GLY A 394 -24.64 18.55 34.43
C GLY A 394 -23.69 18.81 33.25
N THR A 395 -23.36 17.77 32.50
CA THR A 395 -22.49 17.88 31.31
C THR A 395 -23.17 18.70 30.21
N ALA A 396 -24.47 18.48 29.97
CA ALA A 396 -25.26 19.26 29.02
C ALA A 396 -25.25 20.76 29.35
N TYR A 397 -25.44 21.11 30.62
CA TYR A 397 -25.43 22.50 31.09
C TYR A 397 -24.07 23.17 30.92
N GLU A 398 -23.00 22.50 31.35
CA GLU A 398 -21.63 23.04 31.25
C GLU A 398 -21.25 23.34 29.80
N LEU A 399 -21.50 22.40 28.89
CA LEU A 399 -21.27 22.58 27.46
C LEU A 399 -22.18 23.67 26.88
N GLY A 400 -23.47 23.67 27.21
CA GLY A 400 -24.40 24.68 26.73
C GLY A 400 -24.02 26.08 27.16
N LYS A 401 -23.59 26.25 28.42
CA LYS A 401 -23.08 27.51 28.94
C LYS A 401 -21.86 28.00 28.15
N GLN A 402 -20.91 27.10 27.91
CA GLN A 402 -19.68 27.39 27.17
C GLN A 402 -19.96 27.74 25.69
N VAL A 403 -20.91 27.05 25.04
CA VAL A 403 -21.33 27.36 23.66
C VAL A 403 -21.86 28.79 23.55
N PHE A 404 -22.73 29.21 24.48
CA PHE A 404 -23.22 30.59 24.48
C PHE A 404 -22.09 31.60 24.69
N GLU A 405 -21.11 31.34 25.56
CA GLU A 405 -19.95 32.22 25.78
C GLU A 405 -19.11 32.37 24.49
N ILE A 406 -18.78 31.25 23.83
CA ILE A 406 -18.05 31.25 22.56
C ILE A 406 -18.81 32.04 21.48
N CYS A 407 -20.12 31.86 21.38
CA CYS A 407 -20.93 32.57 20.38
C CYS A 407 -21.06 34.07 20.69
N GLN A 408 -21.15 34.45 21.96
CA GLN A 408 -21.16 35.85 22.39
C GLN A 408 -19.85 36.56 22.01
N GLU A 409 -18.71 35.92 22.24
CA GLU A 409 -17.39 36.45 21.85
C GLU A 409 -17.20 36.53 20.34
N ALA A 410 -17.72 35.54 19.60
CA ALA A 410 -17.66 35.52 18.14
C ALA A 410 -18.63 36.53 17.46
N GLY A 411 -19.55 37.11 18.23
CA GLY A 411 -20.41 38.22 17.82
C GLY A 411 -21.79 37.81 17.29
N GLN A 412 -22.57 38.82 16.90
CA GLN A 412 -24.01 38.68 16.59
C GLN A 412 -24.32 37.68 15.46
N HIS A 413 -23.42 37.53 14.49
CA HIS A 413 -23.60 36.56 13.42
C HIS A 413 -23.63 35.12 13.93
N MET A 414 -22.71 34.76 14.84
CA MET A 414 -22.65 33.43 15.44
C MET A 414 -23.79 33.21 16.44
N MET A 415 -24.16 34.23 17.22
CA MET A 415 -25.34 34.16 18.09
C MET A 415 -26.63 33.89 17.31
N LYS A 416 -26.82 34.54 16.16
CA LYS A 416 -27.97 34.28 15.29
C LYS A 416 -27.94 32.88 14.69
N ALA A 417 -26.77 32.42 14.21
CA ALA A 417 -26.64 31.06 13.66
C ALA A 417 -26.92 29.98 14.72
N LEU A 418 -26.42 30.17 15.96
CA LEU A 418 -26.71 29.29 17.08
C LEU A 418 -28.23 29.20 17.34
N GLY A 419 -28.92 30.35 17.33
CA GLY A 419 -30.36 30.40 17.49
C GLY A 419 -31.12 29.71 16.36
N ASP A 420 -30.84 30.08 15.11
CA ASP A 420 -31.56 29.55 13.95
C ASP A 420 -31.35 28.03 13.77
N GLU A 421 -30.15 27.52 14.02
CA GLU A 421 -29.79 26.12 13.76
C GLU A 421 -30.00 25.20 14.98
N HIS A 422 -29.76 25.70 16.20
CA HIS A 422 -29.58 24.84 17.38
C HIS A 422 -30.51 25.17 18.56
N TRP A 423 -31.48 26.08 18.42
CA TRP A 423 -32.39 26.45 19.53
C TRP A 423 -33.11 25.24 20.15
N LEU A 424 -33.42 24.22 19.35
CA LEU A 424 -34.17 23.06 19.78
C LEU A 424 -33.41 22.26 20.85
N THR A 425 -32.09 22.12 20.74
CA THR A 425 -31.25 21.45 21.75
C THR A 425 -31.31 22.18 23.09
N PHE A 426 -31.19 23.51 23.08
CA PHE A 426 -31.27 24.30 24.31
C PHE A 426 -32.68 24.31 24.92
N TYR A 427 -33.72 24.30 24.07
CA TYR A 427 -35.10 24.13 24.53
C TYR A 427 -35.31 22.75 25.18
N GLN A 428 -34.82 21.68 24.55
CA GLN A 428 -34.85 20.32 25.09
C GLN A 428 -34.08 20.20 26.40
N MET A 429 -32.94 20.89 26.54
CA MET A 429 -32.22 20.99 27.81
C MET A 429 -33.06 21.66 28.90
N GLY A 430 -33.73 22.77 28.58
CA GLY A 430 -34.66 23.46 29.49
C GLY A 430 -35.94 22.67 29.81
N LYS A 431 -36.24 21.63 29.02
CA LYS A 431 -37.38 20.71 29.17
C LYS A 431 -36.96 19.32 29.65
N PHE A 432 -35.68 19.11 29.92
CA PHE A 432 -35.14 17.81 30.28
C PHE A 432 -35.79 17.30 31.57
N VAL A 433 -36.11 16.01 31.58
CA VAL A 433 -36.65 15.30 32.75
C VAL A 433 -35.90 13.98 32.89
N ASP A 434 -35.29 13.76 34.05
CA ASP A 434 -34.68 12.48 34.37
C ASP A 434 -35.74 11.55 35.00
N PRO A 435 -36.01 10.37 34.41
CA PRO A 435 -36.92 9.37 34.99
C PRO A 435 -36.47 8.87 36.36
N ASN A 436 -35.20 9.10 36.73
CA ASN A 436 -34.60 8.57 37.95
C ASN A 436 -34.61 9.60 39.10
N TRP A 437 -35.16 10.80 38.89
CA TRP A 437 -35.31 11.78 39.96
C TRP A 437 -36.26 11.30 41.05
N VAL A 438 -35.92 11.65 42.30
CA VAL A 438 -36.70 11.26 43.48
C VAL A 438 -38.10 11.86 43.39
N ASP A 439 -39.12 11.04 43.62
CA ASP A 439 -40.54 11.40 43.52
C ASP A 439 -40.97 11.91 42.12
N ASN A 440 -40.17 11.69 41.07
CA ASN A 440 -40.33 12.33 39.75
C ASN A 440 -40.32 13.87 39.81
N GLU A 441 -39.73 14.44 40.86
CA GLU A 441 -39.65 15.88 41.06
C GLU A 441 -38.31 16.42 40.55
N ILE A 442 -38.36 17.53 39.82
CA ILE A 442 -37.15 18.18 39.29
C ILE A 442 -36.32 18.69 40.48
N PRO A 443 -35.03 18.37 40.61
CA PRO A 443 -34.20 18.96 41.66
C PRO A 443 -34.16 20.49 41.57
N THR A 444 -34.21 21.18 42.71
CA THR A 444 -34.37 22.65 42.74
C THR A 444 -33.26 23.39 41.99
N GLU A 445 -32.01 22.92 42.11
CA GLU A 445 -30.89 23.47 41.37
C GLU A 445 -30.99 23.26 39.85
N ILE A 446 -31.57 22.13 39.40
CA ILE A 446 -31.80 21.88 37.98
C ILE A 446 -32.85 22.84 37.43
N ILE A 447 -33.92 23.14 38.19
CA ILE A 447 -34.93 24.15 37.80
C ILE A 447 -34.25 25.50 37.52
N VAL A 448 -33.39 25.95 38.44
CA VAL A 448 -32.67 27.23 38.31
C VAL A 448 -31.78 27.26 37.06
N LEU A 449 -31.07 26.16 36.80
CA LEU A 449 -30.19 26.03 35.64
C LEU A 449 -30.97 25.97 34.32
N GLN A 450 -32.10 25.26 34.28
CA GLN A 450 -33.01 25.19 33.13
C GLN A 450 -33.61 26.57 32.83
N MET A 451 -34.09 27.29 33.84
CA MET A 451 -34.59 28.67 33.70
C MET A 451 -33.49 29.61 33.16
N SER A 452 -32.26 29.47 33.63
CA SER A 452 -31.12 30.27 33.16
C SER A 452 -30.84 30.05 31.67
N ILE A 453 -30.79 28.79 31.21
CA ILE A 453 -30.60 28.46 29.79
C ILE A 453 -31.73 29.01 28.94
N LEU A 454 -32.99 28.80 29.34
CA LEU A 454 -34.14 29.29 28.58
C LEU A 454 -34.14 30.83 28.50
N GLY A 455 -33.72 31.51 29.58
CA GLY A 455 -33.52 32.96 29.59
C GLY A 455 -32.47 33.42 28.58
N ARG A 456 -31.32 32.72 28.50
CA ARG A 456 -30.29 32.98 27.47
C ARG A 456 -30.78 32.64 26.06
N LEU A 457 -31.58 31.59 25.93
CA LEU A 457 -32.14 31.15 24.64
C LEU A 457 -33.09 32.20 24.05
N LEU A 458 -33.87 32.91 24.88
CA LEU A 458 -34.76 33.99 24.43
C LEU A 458 -34.02 35.16 23.74
N GLU A 459 -32.71 35.30 23.94
CA GLU A 459 -31.90 36.30 23.23
C GLU A 459 -31.69 35.96 21.75
N VAL A 460 -31.75 34.67 21.38
CA VAL A 460 -31.31 34.19 20.06
C VAL A 460 -32.28 33.27 19.33
N CYS A 461 -33.25 32.66 20.03
CA CYS A 461 -34.16 31.70 19.39
C CYS A 461 -35.01 32.35 18.28
N PRO A 462 -35.46 31.57 17.28
CA PRO A 462 -36.39 32.06 16.27
C PRO A 462 -37.63 32.67 16.90
N LEU A 463 -38.10 33.78 16.32
CA LEU A 463 -39.26 34.52 16.84
C LEU A 463 -40.53 33.67 16.93
N GLU A 464 -40.62 32.64 16.08
CA GLU A 464 -41.73 31.68 16.03
C GLU A 464 -41.82 30.83 17.30
N GLU A 465 -40.71 30.64 18.00
CA GLU A 465 -40.57 29.68 19.10
C GLU A 465 -40.50 30.35 20.49
N VAL A 466 -40.49 31.69 20.52
CA VAL A 466 -40.41 32.48 21.77
C VAL A 466 -41.52 32.10 22.75
N GLU A 467 -42.75 31.90 22.27
CA GLU A 467 -43.90 31.56 23.13
C GLU A 467 -43.69 30.24 23.90
N ILE A 468 -43.22 29.19 23.22
CA ILE A 468 -43.03 27.88 23.86
C ILE A 468 -41.83 27.88 24.81
N VAL A 469 -40.79 28.66 24.51
CA VAL A 469 -39.62 28.85 25.37
C VAL A 469 -40.03 29.60 26.65
N THR A 470 -40.77 30.70 26.53
CA THR A 470 -41.27 31.47 27.68
C THR A 470 -42.26 30.66 28.53
N SER A 471 -43.12 29.87 27.90
CA SER A 471 -44.09 29.02 28.61
C SER A 471 -43.40 27.97 29.50
N GLN A 472 -42.34 27.35 28.99
CA GLN A 472 -41.53 26.41 29.79
C GLN A 472 -40.83 27.13 30.94
N TRP A 473 -40.25 28.30 30.69
CA TRP A 473 -39.60 29.11 31.73
C TRP A 473 -40.59 29.49 32.85
N SER A 474 -41.80 29.92 32.51
CA SER A 474 -42.84 30.27 33.48
C SER A 474 -43.31 29.06 34.28
N THR A 475 -43.41 27.87 33.66
CA THR A 475 -43.78 26.63 34.37
C THR A 475 -42.75 26.28 35.44
N LEU A 476 -41.47 26.39 35.10
CA LEU A 476 -40.36 26.16 36.03
C LEU A 476 -40.32 27.22 37.15
N GLU A 477 -40.63 28.47 36.84
CA GLU A 477 -40.71 29.56 37.84
C GLU A 477 -41.82 29.32 38.86
N LEU A 478 -43.02 28.92 38.39
CA LEU A 478 -44.14 28.62 39.26
C LEU A 478 -43.81 27.46 40.20
N GLU A 479 -43.18 26.40 39.70
CA GLU A 479 -42.72 25.27 40.50
C GLU A 479 -41.64 25.69 41.52
N LEU A 480 -40.67 26.51 41.11
CA LEU A 480 -39.66 27.05 42.02
C LEU A 480 -40.27 27.89 43.15
N SER A 481 -41.26 28.72 42.81
CA SER A 481 -41.96 29.60 43.76
C SER A 481 -42.77 28.83 44.81
N ALA A 482 -43.17 27.60 44.49
CA ALA A 482 -43.93 26.72 45.37
C ALA A 482 -43.04 25.98 46.40
N ARG A 483 -41.71 26.04 46.25
CA ARG A 483 -40.76 25.30 47.10
C ARG A 483 -40.29 26.10 48.31
N ASP A 484 -40.14 25.39 49.44
CA ASP A 484 -39.48 25.94 50.63
C ASP A 484 -37.94 25.84 50.48
N LEU A 485 -37.33 26.91 49.96
CA LEU A 485 -35.88 27.00 49.78
C LEU A 485 -35.07 26.95 51.09
N VAL A 486 -35.71 27.10 52.26
CA VAL A 486 -35.03 27.02 53.57
C VAL A 486 -34.91 25.57 54.04
N LYS A 487 -35.89 24.72 53.68
CA LYS A 487 -35.94 23.29 54.01
C LYS A 487 -36.21 22.47 52.76
N ASP A 488 -35.33 22.64 51.78
CA ASP A 488 -35.53 22.05 50.48
C ASP A 488 -35.42 20.52 50.52
N LYS A 489 -36.53 19.85 50.23
CA LYS A 489 -36.62 18.39 50.16
C LYS A 489 -35.92 17.82 48.92
N TYR A 490 -35.74 18.64 47.87
CA TYR A 490 -35.35 18.21 46.53
C TYR A 490 -34.02 18.83 46.06
N ALA A 491 -33.28 19.52 46.94
CA ALA A 491 -31.92 19.96 46.64
C ALA A 491 -30.97 18.76 46.53
N LEU A 492 -30.07 18.73 45.54
CA LEU A 492 -29.09 17.64 45.40
C LEU A 492 -28.08 17.66 46.56
N ASP A 493 -27.79 18.85 47.11
CA ASP A 493 -26.95 19.04 48.31
C ASP A 493 -27.59 18.50 49.62
N GLY A 494 -28.87 18.12 49.62
CA GLY A 494 -29.54 17.52 50.79
C GLY A 494 -29.03 16.13 51.19
N GLN A 495 -28.15 15.52 50.37
CA GLN A 495 -27.50 14.24 50.67
C GLN A 495 -26.07 14.36 51.23
N ASN A 496 -25.49 15.57 51.30
CA ASN A 496 -24.20 15.81 51.95
C ASN A 496 -24.25 17.10 52.78
N ASP A 497 -24.08 16.98 54.10
CA ASP A 497 -24.14 18.06 55.09
C ASP A 497 -23.15 19.23 54.82
N ASN A 498 -23.47 20.15 53.91
CA ASN A 498 -22.86 21.48 53.84
C ASN A 498 -23.82 22.51 53.22
N LYS A 499 -24.35 23.40 54.06
CA LYS A 499 -25.31 24.44 53.68
C LYS A 499 -24.70 25.62 52.90
N SER A 500 -25.56 26.19 52.05
CA SER A 500 -25.65 27.55 51.49
C SER A 500 -24.75 27.96 50.31
N LYS A 501 -25.19 27.62 49.09
CA LYS A 501 -24.92 28.39 47.87
C LYS A 501 -26.16 28.76 47.03
N VAL A 502 -27.29 28.04 47.17
CA VAL A 502 -28.49 28.22 46.33
C VAL A 502 -29.16 29.61 46.47
N GLY A 503 -29.19 30.18 47.68
CA GLY A 503 -29.83 31.49 47.92
C GLY A 503 -29.14 32.71 47.30
N GLY A 504 -27.88 32.58 46.88
CA GLY A 504 -27.14 33.65 46.18
C GLY A 504 -27.48 33.70 44.68
N ILE A 505 -27.56 32.53 44.04
CA ILE A 505 -27.78 32.38 42.60
C ILE A 505 -29.20 32.80 42.22
N ALA A 506 -30.20 32.45 43.05
CA ALA A 506 -31.59 32.85 42.81
C ALA A 506 -31.75 34.39 42.79
N ARG A 507 -31.05 35.13 43.66
CA ARG A 507 -31.14 36.60 43.72
C ARG A 507 -30.52 37.31 42.51
N GLU A 508 -29.46 36.77 41.91
CA GLU A 508 -28.86 37.36 40.70
C GLU A 508 -29.74 37.18 39.47
N ILE A 509 -30.45 36.05 39.35
CA ILE A 509 -31.31 35.74 38.20
C ILE A 509 -32.60 36.59 38.21
N PHE A 510 -33.24 36.79 39.36
CA PHE A 510 -34.42 37.68 39.47
C PHE A 510 -34.11 39.13 39.09
N HIS A 511 -32.85 39.56 39.23
CA HIS A 511 -32.44 40.92 38.89
C HIS A 511 -32.25 41.14 37.37
N ASN A 512 -31.95 40.08 36.60
CA ASN A 512 -31.73 40.18 35.15
C ASN A 512 -33.02 40.13 34.34
N VAL A 513 -34.07 39.45 34.82
CA VAL A 513 -35.38 39.37 34.12
C VAL A 513 -36.26 40.60 34.38
N THR A 514 -36.11 41.28 35.51
CA THR A 514 -36.90 42.49 35.84
C THR A 514 -36.48 43.75 35.06
N ASN A 515 -35.46 43.65 34.21
CA ASN A 515 -35.03 44.71 33.28
C ASN A 515 -35.56 44.52 31.84
N PHE A 516 -36.49 43.59 31.62
CA PHE A 516 -37.28 43.46 30.37
C PHE A 516 -38.69 44.02 30.51
#